data_AF-A0A2E9PNW2-F1
#
_entry.id   AF-A0A2E9PNW2-F1
#
_cell.length_a   1.000
_cell.length_b   1.000
_cell.length_c   1.000
_cell.angle_alpha   90.00
_cell.angle_beta   90.00
_cell.angle_gamma   90.00
#
_symmetry.space_group_name_H-M   'P 1'
#
loop_
_entity.id
_entity.type
_entity.pdbx_description
1 polymer ?
#
loop_
_entity_poly.entity_id
_entity_poly.type
_entity_poly.pdbx_seq_one_letter_code
_entity_poly.pdbx_strand_id
1 'polypeptide(L)'
;MKKHPLYIIISSVFILVVTATPAFGQFKADVPHQNVRESITGGPTIPGLLDAQNFQMNHSFSMSMMNMGGMSVGVGAYTNAFSMAITPRLSLNTQISLVQPTLNGYQNQGNVFYGVGLNYKATENSYFSFQLNNYPTYYQRPNQYLHLRGY
;
A
#
# COMPACT_ATOMS: atom_id res chain seq x y z
N MET A 1 -8.29 40.22 -44.66
CA MET A 1 -7.51 40.18 -43.39
C MET A 1 -7.71 38.83 -42.72
N LYS A 2 -6.67 37.98 -42.73
CA LYS A 2 -6.68 36.59 -42.21
C LYS A 2 -6.69 36.61 -40.67
N LYS A 3 -7.87 36.63 -40.04
CA LYS A 3 -8.01 36.52 -38.55
C LYS A 3 -8.07 35.07 -38.05
N HIS A 4 -8.37 34.11 -38.93
CA HIS A 4 -8.41 32.68 -38.61
C HIS A 4 -7.09 32.03 -38.15
N PRO A 5 -5.90 32.35 -38.71
CA PRO A 5 -4.66 31.72 -38.25
C PRO A 5 -4.26 32.19 -36.84
N LEU A 6 -4.62 33.42 -36.48
CA LEU A 6 -4.32 33.99 -35.16
C LEU A 6 -5.03 33.20 -34.05
N TYR A 7 -6.31 32.88 -34.23
CA TYR A 7 -7.09 32.13 -33.24
C TYR A 7 -6.57 30.71 -33.04
N ILE A 8 -6.15 30.05 -34.13
CA ILE A 8 -5.58 28.70 -34.09
C ILE A 8 -4.24 28.69 -33.33
N ILE A 9 -3.40 29.70 -33.56
CA ILE A 9 -2.13 29.84 -32.84
C ILE A 9 -2.40 30.08 -31.34
N ILE A 10 -3.36 30.96 -31.01
CA ILE A 10 -3.72 31.25 -29.62
C ILE A 10 -4.24 29.98 -28.91
N SER A 11 -5.10 29.20 -29.56
CA SER A 11 -5.62 27.95 -28.96
C SER A 11 -4.51 26.90 -28.78
N SER A 12 -3.58 26.81 -29.74
CA SER A 12 -2.46 25.86 -29.68
C SER A 12 -1.48 26.20 -28.55
N VAL A 13 -1.18 27.49 -28.36
CA VAL A 13 -0.33 27.98 -27.27
C VAL A 13 -1.00 27.75 -25.92
N PHE A 14 -2.32 27.98 -25.82
CA PHE A 14 -3.06 27.73 -24.58
C PHE A 14 -3.01 26.27 -24.15
N ILE A 15 -3.18 25.34 -25.10
CA ILE A 15 -3.10 23.89 -24.84
C ILE A 15 -1.70 23.50 -24.34
N LEU A 16 -0.64 24.03 -24.96
CA LEU A 16 0.74 23.75 -24.58
C LEU A 16 1.04 24.19 -23.14
N VAL A 17 0.56 25.37 -22.75
CA VAL A 17 0.77 25.93 -21.39
C VAL A 17 0.06 25.10 -20.32
N VAL A 18 -1.15 24.60 -20.59
CA VAL A 18 -1.89 23.76 -19.65
C VAL A 18 -1.18 22.41 -19.43
N THR A 19 -0.67 21.78 -20.49
CA THR A 19 0.04 20.49 -20.38
C THR A 19 1.44 20.59 -19.77
N ALA A 20 2.03 21.78 -19.76
CA ALA A 20 3.37 22.02 -19.22
C ALA A 20 3.38 22.30 -17.70
N THR A 21 2.21 22.39 -17.05
CA THR A 21 2.18 22.49 -15.59
C THR A 21 2.73 21.18 -15.00
N PRO A 22 3.86 21.22 -14.26
CA PRO A 22 4.35 20.03 -13.60
C PRO A 22 3.28 19.63 -12.58
N ALA A 23 2.67 18.47 -12.81
CA ALA A 23 1.93 17.77 -11.78
C ALA A 23 2.93 17.52 -10.64
N PHE A 24 2.97 18.44 -9.67
CA PHE A 24 3.64 18.23 -8.41
C PHE A 24 2.98 16.99 -7.81
N GLY A 25 3.60 15.83 -8.05
CA GLY A 25 3.24 14.60 -7.39
C GLY A 25 3.22 14.92 -5.92
N GLN A 26 2.06 14.74 -5.28
CA GLN A 26 1.90 14.93 -3.85
C GLN A 26 2.91 14.05 -3.14
N PHE A 27 4.06 14.64 -2.81
CA PHE A 27 5.07 14.01 -2.01
C PHE A 27 4.40 13.75 -0.67
N LYS A 28 4.21 12.47 -0.30
CA LYS A 28 3.78 12.08 1.04
C LYS A 28 4.93 12.35 2.01
N ALA A 29 5.30 13.62 2.22
CA ALA A 29 6.26 14.04 3.23
C ALA A 29 5.61 14.12 4.62
N ASP A 30 4.31 14.39 4.68
CA ASP A 30 3.58 14.56 5.94
C ASP A 30 2.59 13.41 6.16
N VAL A 31 3.11 12.21 6.45
CA VAL A 31 2.34 11.27 7.26
C VAL A 31 2.55 11.72 8.70
N PRO A 32 1.54 12.26 9.40
CA PRO A 32 1.71 12.58 10.81
C PRO A 32 2.14 11.29 11.52
N HIS A 33 3.21 11.37 12.31
CA HIS A 33 3.52 10.33 13.27
C HIS A 33 2.28 10.16 14.16
N GLN A 34 1.55 9.08 13.93
CA GLN A 34 0.35 8.74 14.69
C GLN A 34 0.82 8.29 16.08
N ASN A 35 1.13 9.27 16.92
CA ASN A 35 1.28 9.09 18.34
C ASN A 35 -0.13 8.81 18.87
N VAL A 36 -0.52 7.54 18.90
CA VAL A 36 -1.69 7.06 19.63
C VAL A 36 -1.39 7.23 21.10
N ARG A 37 -1.52 8.45 21.61
CA ARG A 37 -1.40 8.78 23.03
C ARG A 37 -2.45 9.81 23.41
N GLU A 38 -3.71 9.39 23.36
CA GLU A 38 -4.72 9.92 24.27
C GLU A 38 -5.37 8.73 24.96
N SER A 39 -4.76 8.36 26.09
CA SER A 39 -5.35 7.46 27.08
C SER A 39 -6.65 8.09 27.56
N ILE A 40 -7.78 7.54 27.12
CA ILE A 40 -9.09 7.84 27.68
C ILE A 40 -9.01 7.56 29.19
N THR A 41 -9.29 8.60 29.95
CA THR A 41 -9.33 8.67 31.41
C THR A 41 -9.97 7.44 32.06
N GLY A 42 -9.18 6.69 32.84
CA GLY A 42 -9.64 5.56 33.66
C GLY A 42 -8.82 4.31 33.40
N GLY A 43 -7.64 4.20 34.02
CA GLY A 43 -6.69 3.11 33.79
C GLY A 43 -7.25 1.73 34.13
N PRO A 44 -7.51 0.86 33.14
CA PRO A 44 -7.63 -0.56 33.40
C PRO A 44 -6.20 -1.08 33.63
N THR A 45 -5.96 -1.83 34.69
CA THR A 45 -4.73 -2.60 34.85
C THR A 45 -4.73 -3.73 33.83
N ILE A 46 -4.27 -3.41 32.62
CA ILE A 46 -4.10 -4.40 31.56
C ILE A 46 -2.92 -5.30 31.98
N PRO A 47 -3.09 -6.64 32.07
CA PRO A 47 -2.00 -7.54 32.46
C PRO A 47 -0.79 -7.35 31.55
N GLY A 48 0.43 -7.39 32.10
CA GLY A 48 1.68 -6.93 31.45
C GLY A 48 2.06 -7.57 30.10
N LEU A 49 1.35 -8.61 29.65
CA LEU A 49 1.48 -9.18 28.30
C LEU A 49 0.72 -8.37 27.23
N LEU A 50 -0.31 -7.64 27.64
CA LEU A 50 -1.15 -6.76 26.81
C LEU A 50 -0.93 -5.29 27.15
N ASP A 51 0.18 -4.97 27.80
CA ASP A 51 0.53 -3.59 28.08
C ASP A 51 0.50 -2.78 26.78
N ALA A 52 -0.24 -1.67 26.77
CA ALA A 52 -0.54 -0.90 25.55
C ALA A 52 0.74 -0.38 24.86
N GLN A 53 1.87 -0.33 25.58
CA GLN A 53 3.18 0.00 25.01
C GLN A 53 3.80 -1.11 24.15
N ASN A 54 3.45 -2.37 24.39
CA ASN A 54 3.94 -3.52 23.63
C ASN A 54 2.98 -3.94 22.52
N PHE A 55 1.80 -3.31 22.43
CA PHE A 55 0.73 -3.62 21.50
C PHE A 55 0.50 -2.44 20.56
N GLN A 56 0.57 -2.67 19.25
CA GLN A 56 0.22 -1.66 18.25
C GLN A 56 -0.65 -2.28 17.16
N MET A 57 -1.74 -1.60 16.82
CA MET A 57 -2.65 -2.00 15.74
C MET A 57 -2.89 -0.81 14.84
N ASN A 58 -2.53 -0.95 13.57
CA ASN A 58 -2.63 0.09 12.56
C ASN A 58 -3.68 -0.32 11.53
N HIS A 59 -4.57 0.60 11.19
CA HIS A 59 -5.59 0.40 10.16
C HIS A 59 -5.34 1.39 9.03
N SER A 60 -5.32 0.92 7.79
CA SER A 60 -5.19 1.77 6.62
C SER A 60 -6.22 1.41 5.56
N PHE A 61 -6.76 2.44 4.93
CA PHE A 61 -7.69 2.34 3.82
C PHE A 61 -7.09 3.08 2.63
N SER A 62 -7.05 2.43 1.48
CA SER A 62 -6.55 2.98 0.23
C SER A 62 -7.56 2.73 -0.87
N MET A 63 -7.75 3.72 -1.73
CA MET A 63 -8.61 3.58 -2.90
C MET A 63 -7.93 4.24 -4.09
N SER A 64 -7.87 3.52 -5.20
CA SER A 64 -7.37 4.00 -6.48
C SER A 64 -8.47 3.86 -7.51
N MET A 65 -8.59 4.82 -8.42
CA MET A 65 -9.54 4.76 -9.54
C MET A 65 -8.84 5.23 -10.80
N MET A 66 -9.04 4.49 -11.89
CA MET A 66 -8.60 4.83 -13.22
C MET A 66 -9.83 4.82 -14.14
N ASN A 67 -9.98 5.86 -14.95
CA ASN A 67 -11.02 5.93 -15.96
C ASN A 67 -10.35 5.94 -17.34
N MET A 68 -10.70 4.98 -18.20
CA MET A 68 -10.18 4.89 -19.56
C MET A 68 -11.33 4.64 -20.53
N GLY A 69 -11.58 5.60 -21.43
CA GLY A 69 -12.54 5.45 -22.52
C GLY A 69 -13.99 5.15 -22.08
N GLY A 70 -14.43 5.66 -20.92
CA GLY A 70 -15.78 5.41 -20.40
C GLY A 70 -15.91 4.19 -19.49
N MET A 71 -14.82 3.44 -19.29
CA MET A 71 -14.74 2.35 -18.31
C MET A 71 -13.98 2.82 -17.07
N SER A 72 -14.64 2.77 -15.91
CA SER A 72 -14.03 3.06 -14.61
C SER A 72 -13.61 1.75 -13.94
N VAL A 73 -12.33 1.69 -13.58
CA VAL A 73 -11.73 0.61 -12.78
C VAL A 73 -11.24 1.22 -11.48
N GLY A 74 -11.87 0.84 -10.37
CA GLY A 74 -11.44 1.14 -9.03
C GLY A 74 -10.77 -0.06 -8.36
N VAL A 75 -9.90 0.22 -7.40
CA VAL A 75 -9.36 -0.78 -6.47
C VAL A 75 -9.40 -0.16 -5.08
N GLY A 76 -10.19 -0.77 -4.19
CA GLY A 76 -10.18 -0.48 -2.77
C GLY A 76 -9.31 -1.49 -2.04
N ALA A 77 -8.51 -1.05 -1.08
CA ALA A 77 -7.70 -1.90 -0.22
C ALA A 77 -7.86 -1.46 1.23
N TYR A 78 -8.20 -2.40 2.10
CA TYR A 78 -8.16 -2.23 3.55
C TYR A 78 -7.03 -3.08 4.10
N THR A 79 -6.15 -2.51 4.92
CA THR A 79 -5.07 -3.23 5.56
C THR A 79 -5.08 -3.00 7.06
N ASN A 80 -5.07 -4.08 7.82
CA ASN A 80 -4.85 -4.07 9.25
C ASN A 80 -3.50 -4.71 9.56
N ALA A 81 -2.64 -3.97 10.25
CA ALA A 81 -1.36 -4.48 10.74
C ALA A 81 -1.41 -4.51 12.26
N PHE A 82 -1.06 -5.65 12.82
CA PHE A 82 -1.00 -5.88 14.26
C PHE A 82 0.42 -6.27 14.64
N SER A 83 1.00 -5.61 15.63
CA SER A 83 2.34 -5.91 16.14
C SER A 83 2.33 -5.94 17.66
N MET A 84 2.92 -7.00 18.21
CA MET A 84 3.02 -7.22 19.65
C MET A 84 4.43 -7.68 20.04
N ALA A 85 5.02 -7.06 21.05
CA ALA A 85 6.20 -7.59 21.73
C ALA A 85 5.75 -8.56 22.84
N ILE A 86 5.87 -9.88 22.59
CA ILE A 86 5.53 -10.92 23.57
C ILE A 86 6.54 -10.91 24.73
N THR A 87 7.81 -10.69 24.40
CA THR A 87 8.89 -10.45 25.37
C THR A 87 9.84 -9.39 24.80
N PRO A 88 10.77 -8.83 25.60
CA PRO A 88 11.78 -7.89 25.08
C PRO A 88 12.67 -8.46 23.96
N ARG A 89 12.66 -9.78 23.76
CA ARG A 89 13.43 -10.50 22.74
C ARG A 89 12.55 -11.19 21.70
N LEU A 90 11.23 -11.14 21.82
CA LEU A 90 10.30 -11.84 20.92
C LEU A 90 9.18 -10.90 20.50
N SER A 91 9.09 -10.61 19.20
CA SER A 91 7.98 -9.86 18.62
C SER A 91 7.21 -10.68 17.59
N LEU A 92 5.90 -10.46 17.59
CA LEU A 92 4.95 -10.99 16.64
C LEU A 92 4.39 -9.83 15.82
N ASN A 93 4.43 -9.97 14.51
CA ASN A 93 3.92 -9.02 13.55
C ASN A 93 2.93 -9.76 12.65
N THR A 94 1.75 -9.22 12.43
CA THR A 94 0.77 -9.77 11.51
C THR A 94 0.20 -8.64 10.67
N GLN A 95 -0.21 -8.96 9.46
CA GLN A 95 -0.82 -8.03 8.54
C GLN A 95 -1.88 -8.75 7.74
N ILE A 96 -3.05 -8.14 7.59
CA ILE A 96 -4.15 -8.66 6.78
C ILE A 96 -4.60 -7.52 5.87
N SER A 97 -4.66 -7.77 4.57
CA SER A 97 -5.05 -6.82 3.55
C SER A 97 -6.17 -7.39 2.69
N LEU A 98 -7.34 -6.76 2.70
CA LEU A 98 -8.46 -7.06 1.80
C LEU A 98 -8.41 -6.11 0.62
N VAL A 99 -8.28 -6.64 -0.60
CA VAL A 99 -8.23 -5.85 -1.83
C VAL A 99 -9.42 -6.21 -2.71
N GLN A 100 -10.28 -5.23 -2.96
CA GLN A 100 -11.49 -5.36 -3.75
C GLN A 100 -11.38 -4.48 -5.01
N PRO A 101 -11.18 -5.07 -6.20
CA PRO A 101 -11.34 -4.36 -7.45
C PRO A 101 -12.83 -4.08 -7.70
N THR A 102 -13.16 -2.87 -8.12
CA THR A 102 -14.48 -2.45 -8.56
C THR A 102 -14.43 -2.10 -10.04
N LEU A 103 -15.01 -2.93 -10.90
CA LEU A 103 -15.27 -2.58 -12.30
C LEU A 103 -16.76 -2.31 -12.46
N ASN A 104 -17.12 -1.28 -13.23
CA ASN A 104 -18.52 -0.92 -13.51
C ASN A 104 -19.38 -2.17 -13.79
N GLY A 105 -20.28 -2.52 -12.86
CA GLY A 105 -21.24 -3.61 -12.99
C GLY A 105 -20.73 -5.05 -12.75
N TYR A 106 -19.41 -5.26 -12.62
CA TYR A 106 -18.84 -6.58 -12.35
C TYR A 106 -18.17 -6.61 -10.99
N GLN A 107 -18.82 -7.31 -10.06
CA GLN A 107 -18.30 -7.60 -8.73
C GLN A 107 -17.22 -8.69 -8.87
N ASN A 108 -15.97 -8.27 -9.11
CA ASN A 108 -14.84 -9.20 -9.11
C ASN A 108 -14.65 -9.78 -7.70
N GLN A 109 -14.17 -11.01 -7.59
CA GLN A 109 -13.87 -11.61 -6.29
C GLN A 109 -12.72 -10.84 -5.63
N GLY A 110 -12.97 -10.30 -4.43
CA GLY A 110 -11.94 -9.64 -3.64
C GLY A 110 -10.85 -10.63 -3.22
N ASN A 111 -9.60 -10.17 -3.16
CA ASN A 111 -8.47 -10.97 -2.72
C ASN A 111 -8.11 -10.62 -1.28
N VAL A 112 -7.81 -11.63 -0.47
CA VAL A 112 -7.32 -11.47 0.89
C VAL A 112 -5.85 -11.83 0.90
N PHE A 113 -5.01 -10.89 1.33
CA PHE A 113 -3.60 -11.12 1.57
C PHE A 113 -3.35 -11.10 3.07
N TYR A 114 -2.44 -11.95 3.53
CA TYR A 114 -2.03 -11.97 4.92
C TYR A 114 -0.54 -12.23 5.04
N GLY A 115 0.03 -11.74 6.13
CA GLY A 115 1.42 -11.91 6.51
C GLY A 115 1.51 -12.11 8.01
N VAL A 116 2.36 -13.04 8.43
CA VAL A 116 2.70 -13.30 9.83
C VAL A 116 4.21 -13.38 9.93
N GLY A 117 4.77 -12.66 10.89
CA GLY A 117 6.19 -12.56 11.16
C GLY A 117 6.45 -12.76 12.65
N LEU A 118 7.40 -13.61 12.99
CA LEU A 118 7.88 -13.84 14.33
C LEU A 118 9.37 -13.54 14.36
N ASN A 119 9.78 -12.58 15.18
CA ASN A 119 11.18 -12.20 15.32
C ASN A 119 11.66 -12.51 16.74
N TYR A 120 12.71 -13.30 16.85
CA TYR A 120 13.33 -13.69 18.11
C TYR A 120 14.81 -13.27 18.14
N LYS A 121 15.19 -12.51 19.15
CA LYS A 121 16.57 -12.09 19.41
C LYS A 121 17.21 -13.04 20.42
N ALA A 122 18.02 -13.98 19.93
CA ALA A 122 18.67 -14.98 20.77
C ALA A 122 19.79 -14.38 21.64
N THR A 123 20.59 -13.47 21.07
CA THR A 123 21.66 -12.73 21.75
C THR A 123 21.70 -11.28 21.25
N GLU A 124 22.61 -10.45 21.73
CA GLU A 124 22.76 -9.08 21.21
C GLU A 124 23.05 -9.05 19.70
N ASN A 125 23.72 -10.08 19.17
CA ASN A 125 24.19 -10.17 17.79
C ASN A 125 23.52 -11.29 16.97
N SER A 126 22.67 -12.11 17.58
CA SER A 126 21.97 -13.21 16.91
C SER A 126 20.47 -12.98 16.91
N TYR A 127 19.85 -13.00 15.74
CA TYR A 127 18.40 -12.90 15.56
C TYR A 127 17.88 -13.99 14.61
N PHE A 128 16.67 -14.44 14.87
CA PHE A 128 15.90 -15.36 14.04
C PHE A 128 14.61 -14.65 13.62
N SER A 129 14.32 -14.68 12.34
CA SER A 129 13.08 -14.12 11.79
C SER A 129 12.38 -15.22 11.00
N PHE A 130 11.14 -15.51 11.37
CA PHE A 130 10.27 -16.41 10.64
C PHE A 130 9.15 -15.58 10.04
N GLN A 131 8.97 -15.64 8.72
CA GLN A 131 7.95 -14.85 8.03
C GLN A 131 7.20 -15.75 7.05
N LEU A 132 5.88 -15.65 7.09
CA LEU A 132 4.97 -16.35 6.21
C LEU A 132 4.00 -15.33 5.64
N ASN A 133 3.95 -15.21 4.31
CA ASN A 133 3.07 -14.27 3.66
C ASN A 133 2.41 -14.89 2.43
N ASN A 134 1.25 -14.35 2.07
CA ASN A 134 0.47 -14.76 0.91
C ASN A 134 0.29 -13.59 -0.08
N TYR A 135 1.23 -12.64 -0.10
CA TYR A 135 1.20 -11.59 -1.10
C TYR A 135 1.39 -12.20 -2.49
N PRO A 136 0.72 -11.66 -3.52
CA PRO A 136 0.88 -12.13 -4.88
C PRO A 136 2.29 -11.70 -5.29
N THR A 137 3.25 -12.61 -5.12
CA THR A 137 4.57 -12.44 -5.68
C THR A 137 4.36 -12.55 -7.17
N TYR A 138 4.41 -11.43 -7.87
CA TYR A 138 4.56 -11.45 -9.32
C TYR A 138 5.91 -12.10 -9.62
N TYR A 139 5.92 -13.44 -9.66
CA TYR A 139 6.94 -14.16 -10.41
C TYR A 139 6.77 -13.71 -11.84
N GLN A 140 7.54 -12.67 -12.21
CA GLN A 140 7.84 -12.44 -13.61
C GLN A 140 8.44 -13.74 -14.11
N ARG A 141 7.64 -14.56 -14.79
CA ARG A 141 8.14 -15.73 -15.49
C ARG A 141 9.21 -15.18 -16.43
N PRO A 142 10.51 -15.50 -16.24
CA PRO A 142 11.48 -15.17 -17.27
C PRO A 142 11.00 -15.92 -18.50
N ASN A 143 10.75 -15.20 -19.59
CA ASN A 143 10.33 -15.78 -20.86
C ASN A 143 11.33 -16.89 -21.26
N GLN A 144 10.96 -18.15 -21.02
CA GLN A 144 11.72 -19.29 -21.48
C GLN A 144 11.39 -19.53 -22.96
N TYR A 145 11.94 -18.68 -23.83
CA TYR A 145 12.04 -18.94 -25.26
C TYR A 145 13.51 -18.90 -25.67
N LEU A 146 14.30 -19.83 -25.13
CA LEU A 146 15.55 -20.25 -25.75
C LEU A 146 15.24 -21.51 -26.56
N HIS A 147 14.89 -21.33 -27.83
CA HIS A 147 15.03 -22.41 -28.80
C HIS A 147 16.52 -22.73 -28.90
N LEU A 148 16.96 -23.81 -28.25
CA LEU A 148 18.20 -24.47 -28.65
C LEU A 148 17.96 -25.06 -30.04
N ARG A 149 18.33 -24.30 -31.06
CA ARG A 149 18.49 -24.82 -32.41
C ARG A 149 19.76 -25.66 -32.40
N GLY A 150 19.60 -26.97 -32.30
CA GLY A 150 20.69 -27.90 -32.56
C GLY A 150 21.16 -27.74 -34.00
N TYR A 151 22.45 -27.44 -34.16
CA TYR A 151 23.30 -27.80 -35.30
C TYR A 151 24.69 -28.07 -34.75
#